data_AF-A0A9E3S9A4-F1
#
_entry.id   AF-A0A9E3S9A4-F1
#
_cell.length_a   1.000
_cell.length_b   1.000
_cell.length_c   1.000
_cell.angle_alpha   90.00
_cell.angle_beta   90.00
_cell.angle_gamma   90.00
#
_symmetry.space_group_name_H-M   'P 1'
#
loop_
_entity.id
_entity.type
_entity.pdbx_description
1 polymer ?
#
loop_
_entity_poly.entity_id
_entity_poly.type
_entity_poly.pdbx_seq_one_letter_code
_entity_poly.pdbx_strand_id
1 'polypeptide(L)'
;MTAGTETEKHDLARIVREHQRDIWRFLMALGCQPAEAEDLTQETFVAVFRGGFEYRGPNETASYLRKAAKHRFISSVRRRRRSPVVRNLDDVDVEWGRFESRCDGDRRVELLQRCLETLGDRARDALAMRYRDDLSRADIAAKLDMKDAGVRTLLDRARTALRECVERKLKGHD
;
A
#
# COMPACT_ATOMS: atom_id res chain seq x y z
N MET A 1 35.63 -15.36 10.80
CA MET A 1 35.63 -14.52 9.57
C MET A 1 34.39 -13.64 9.60
N THR A 2 34.54 -12.43 10.16
CA THR A 2 33.48 -11.49 10.53
C THR A 2 33.59 -10.23 9.67
N ALA A 3 33.31 -10.36 8.37
CA ALA A 3 33.26 -9.23 7.42
C ALA A 3 31.83 -8.96 6.89
N GLY A 4 30.88 -9.87 7.12
CA GLY A 4 29.50 -9.73 6.63
C GLY A 4 28.64 -8.74 7.42
N THR A 5 29.00 -8.42 8.67
CA THR A 5 28.06 -7.79 9.62
C THR A 5 27.95 -6.28 9.54
N GLU A 6 28.93 -5.56 9.01
CA GLU A 6 28.91 -4.09 8.99
C GLU A 6 28.28 -3.55 7.71
N THR A 7 28.69 -4.05 6.55
CA THR A 7 28.11 -3.70 5.24
C THR A 7 26.61 -4.06 5.17
N GLU A 8 26.22 -5.22 5.69
CA GLU A 8 24.82 -5.67 5.74
C GLU A 8 23.97 -4.78 6.67
N LYS A 9 24.48 -4.43 7.86
CA LYS A 9 23.81 -3.48 8.77
C LYS A 9 23.64 -2.09 8.15
N HIS A 10 24.64 -1.61 7.42
CA HIS A 10 24.57 -0.32 6.73
C HIS A 10 23.51 -0.30 5.61
N ASP A 11 23.33 -1.41 4.89
CA ASP A 11 22.31 -1.52 3.84
C ASP A 11 20.89 -1.59 4.43
N LEU A 12 20.68 -2.35 5.52
CA LEU A 12 19.39 -2.41 6.20
C LEU A 12 18.96 -1.03 6.75
N ALA A 13 19.89 -0.32 7.41
CA ALA A 13 19.60 1.00 7.96
C ALA A 13 19.27 2.02 6.85
N ARG A 14 19.90 1.89 5.68
CA ARG A 14 19.59 2.69 4.50
C ARG A 14 18.17 2.41 3.99
N ILE A 15 17.82 1.13 3.81
CA ILE A 15 16.48 0.70 3.37
C ILE A 15 15.39 1.22 4.32
N VAL A 16 15.61 1.15 5.64
CA VAL A 16 14.67 1.70 6.62
C VAL A 16 14.50 3.20 6.43
N ARG A 17 15.60 3.97 6.39
CA ARG A 17 15.52 5.43 6.22
C ARG A 17 14.81 5.82 4.93
N GLU A 18 15.08 5.11 3.84
CA GLU A 18 14.49 5.38 2.53
C GLU A 18 12.99 5.06 2.48
N HIS A 19 12.53 4.00 3.17
CA HIS A 19 11.17 3.48 2.96
C HIS A 19 10.23 3.61 4.15
N GLN A 20 10.70 3.87 5.37
CA GLN A 20 9.85 3.86 6.57
C GLN A 20 8.66 4.82 6.48
N ARG A 21 8.88 6.03 5.96
CA ARG A 21 7.83 7.05 5.86
C ARG A 21 6.78 6.67 4.83
N ASP A 22 7.20 6.06 3.72
CA ASP A 22 6.30 5.62 2.66
C ASP A 22 5.46 4.42 3.09
N ILE A 23 6.04 3.49 3.87
CA ILE A 23 5.30 2.36 4.45
C ILE A 23 4.30 2.84 5.50
N TRP A 24 4.70 3.75 6.37
CA TRP A 24 3.79 4.35 7.34
C TRP A 24 2.63 5.08 6.65
N ARG A 25 2.91 5.92 5.66
CA ARG A 25 1.88 6.63 4.86
C ARG A 25 0.95 5.66 4.15
N PHE A 26 1.50 4.59 3.59
CA PHE A 26 0.70 3.54 2.96
C PHE A 26 -0.26 2.87 3.94
N LEU A 27 0.19 2.60 5.18
CA LEU A 27 -0.65 2.02 6.23
C LEU A 27 -1.72 3.00 6.73
N MET A 28 -1.38 4.28 6.88
CA MET A 28 -2.36 5.34 7.17
C MET A 28 -3.43 5.44 6.09
N ALA A 29 -3.04 5.39 4.81
CA ALA A 29 -3.98 5.39 3.69
C ALA A 29 -4.88 4.15 3.64
N LEU A 30 -4.48 3.04 4.27
CA LEU A 30 -5.32 1.85 4.44
C LEU A 30 -6.30 1.96 5.64
N GLY A 31 -6.24 3.05 6.41
CA GLY A 31 -7.12 3.30 7.55
C GLY A 31 -6.53 2.88 8.90
N CYS A 32 -5.20 2.75 9.02
CA CYS A 32 -4.57 2.58 10.33
C CYS A 32 -4.74 3.83 11.18
N GLN A 33 -4.83 3.62 12.50
CA GLN A 33 -4.58 4.69 13.46
C GLN A 33 -3.07 5.00 13.50
N PRO A 34 -2.64 6.23 13.84
CA PRO A 34 -1.22 6.63 13.82
C PRO A 34 -0.29 5.65 14.55
N ALA A 35 -0.63 5.29 15.79
CA ALA A 35 0.15 4.36 16.61
C ALA A 35 0.22 2.95 15.98
N GLU A 36 -0.88 2.47 15.39
CA GLU A 36 -0.88 1.18 14.70
C GLU A 36 -0.03 1.23 13.43
N ALA A 37 -0.05 2.33 12.68
CA ALA A 37 0.76 2.49 11.50
C ALA A 37 2.26 2.49 11.84
N GLU A 38 2.66 3.08 12.97
CA GLU A 38 4.03 3.02 13.49
C GLU A 38 4.43 1.57 13.82
N ASP A 39 3.62 0.88 14.62
CA ASP A 39 3.88 -0.50 15.02
C ASP A 39 3.98 -1.43 13.81
N LEU A 40 3.01 -1.37 12.90
CA LEU A 40 2.99 -2.20 11.69
C LEU A 40 4.15 -1.88 10.74
N THR A 41 4.62 -0.63 10.72
CA THR A 41 5.82 -0.25 9.95
C THR A 41 7.04 -0.94 10.54
N GLN A 42 7.24 -0.86 11.86
CA GLN A 42 8.37 -1.51 12.54
C GLN A 42 8.32 -3.04 12.37
N GLU A 43 7.16 -3.66 12.61
CA GLU A 43 6.95 -5.10 12.41
C GLU A 43 7.23 -5.54 10.97
N THR A 44 6.93 -4.68 9.99
CA THR A 44 7.23 -4.96 8.58
C THR A 44 8.73 -5.09 8.38
N PHE A 45 9.52 -4.10 8.79
CA PHE A 45 10.98 -4.16 8.61
C PHE A 45 11.62 -5.30 9.39
N VAL A 46 11.26 -5.46 10.67
CA VAL A 46 11.81 -6.53 11.53
C VAL A 46 11.64 -7.89 10.88
N ALA A 47 10.44 -8.19 10.41
CA ALA A 47 10.16 -9.51 9.87
C ALA A 47 10.68 -9.71 8.43
N VAL A 48 10.78 -8.64 7.64
CA VAL A 48 11.44 -8.69 6.32
C VAL A 48 12.92 -9.01 6.50
N PHE A 49 13.61 -8.33 7.42
CA PHE A 49 15.05 -8.54 7.63
C PHE A 49 15.35 -9.87 8.30
N ARG A 50 14.51 -10.35 9.23
CA ARG A 50 14.63 -11.71 9.78
C ARG A 50 14.43 -12.80 8.72
N GLY A 51 13.74 -12.49 7.63
CA GLY A 51 13.50 -13.41 6.52
C GLY A 51 14.65 -13.51 5.52
N GLY A 52 15.81 -12.89 5.79
CA GLY A 52 16.95 -12.89 4.85
C GLY A 52 16.69 -12.04 3.61
N PHE A 53 16.15 -10.84 3.80
CA PHE A 53 15.85 -9.94 2.69
C PHE A 53 17.10 -9.54 1.91
N GLU A 54 17.06 -9.76 0.60
CA GLU A 54 18.07 -9.28 -0.35
C GLU A 54 17.52 -8.06 -1.10
N TYR A 55 18.34 -7.02 -1.23
CA TYR A 55 17.97 -5.81 -1.97
C TYR A 55 17.80 -6.09 -3.47
N ARG A 56 16.68 -5.64 -4.04
CA ARG A 56 16.30 -5.91 -5.46
C ARG A 56 16.15 -4.65 -6.30
N GLY A 57 16.81 -3.56 -5.90
CA GLY A 57 16.59 -2.24 -6.48
C GLY A 57 15.39 -1.49 -5.85
N PRO A 58 15.26 -0.18 -6.10
CA PRO A 58 14.38 0.70 -5.31
C PRO A 58 12.89 0.39 -5.52
N ASN A 59 12.45 0.17 -6.76
CA ASN A 59 11.03 -0.06 -7.08
C ASN A 59 10.54 -1.43 -6.60
N GLU A 60 11.38 -2.47 -6.75
CA GLU A 60 11.02 -3.82 -6.32
C GLU A 60 11.04 -3.93 -4.80
N THR A 61 12.03 -3.33 -4.14
CA THR A 61 12.10 -3.24 -2.67
C THR A 61 10.88 -2.52 -2.09
N ALA A 62 10.50 -1.36 -2.62
CA ALA A 62 9.31 -0.64 -2.18
C ALA A 62 8.02 -1.46 -2.38
N SER A 63 7.90 -2.19 -3.49
CA SER A 63 6.74 -3.03 -3.77
C SER A 63 6.66 -4.25 -2.84
N TYR A 64 7.80 -4.85 -2.54
CA TYR A 64 7.92 -5.95 -1.59
C TYR A 64 7.54 -5.49 -0.17
N LEU A 65 8.09 -4.38 0.30
CA LEU A 65 7.79 -3.81 1.62
C LEU A 65 6.30 -3.45 1.76
N ARG A 66 5.68 -2.83 0.74
CA ARG A 66 4.23 -2.55 0.76
C ARG A 66 3.39 -3.82 0.82
N LYS A 67 3.77 -4.88 0.10
CA LYS A 67 3.07 -6.18 0.17
C LYS A 67 3.18 -6.79 1.57
N ALA A 68 4.37 -6.73 2.17
CA ALA A 68 4.62 -7.21 3.52
C ALA A 68 3.81 -6.41 4.57
N ALA A 69 3.74 -5.08 4.44
CA ALA A 69 2.94 -4.21 5.30
C ALA A 69 1.43 -4.48 5.15
N LYS A 70 0.92 -4.59 3.91
CA LYS A 70 -0.50 -4.92 3.65
C LYS A 70 -0.91 -6.24 4.30
N HIS A 71 -0.09 -7.28 4.21
CA HIS A 71 -0.39 -8.56 4.85
C HIS A 71 -0.50 -8.45 6.38
N ARG A 72 0.36 -7.65 7.01
CA ARG A 72 0.32 -7.41 8.47
C ARG A 72 -0.90 -6.60 8.87
N PHE A 73 -1.24 -5.56 8.11
CA PHE A 73 -2.47 -4.80 8.31
C PHE A 73 -3.72 -5.69 8.25
N ILE A 74 -3.87 -6.51 7.20
CA ILE A 74 -5.00 -7.44 7.08
C ILE A 74 -5.04 -8.41 8.26
N SER A 75 -3.88 -8.90 8.71
CA SER A 75 -3.77 -9.77 9.88
C SER A 75 -4.17 -9.06 11.18
N SER A 76 -3.80 -7.79 11.35
CA SER A 76 -4.24 -6.92 12.46
C SER A 76 -5.75 -6.76 12.48
N VAL A 77 -6.35 -6.38 11.34
CA VAL A 77 -7.79 -6.19 11.20
C VAL A 77 -8.56 -7.49 11.48
N ARG A 78 -8.09 -8.64 10.98
CA ARG A 78 -8.70 -9.95 11.26
C ARG A 78 -8.64 -10.31 12.75
N ARG A 79 -7.53 -10.01 13.44
CA ARG A 79 -7.41 -10.21 14.89
C ARG A 79 -8.35 -9.30 15.66
N ARG A 80 -8.47 -8.03 15.28
CA ARG A 80 -9.40 -7.06 15.89
C ARG A 80 -10.86 -7.47 15.72
N ARG A 81 -11.27 -7.90 14.52
CA ARG A 81 -12.64 -8.39 14.29
C ARG A 81 -13.00 -9.63 15.11
N ARG A 82 -11.99 -10.39 15.58
CA ARG A 82 -12.18 -11.54 16.48
C ARG A 82 -12.12 -11.17 17.96
N SER A 83 -11.89 -9.90 18.32
CA SER A 83 -11.77 -9.42 19.70
C SER A 83 -12.76 -8.26 19.96
N PRO A 84 -13.77 -8.42 20.82
CA PRO A 84 -14.75 -7.38 21.07
C PRO A 84 -14.19 -6.36 22.06
N VAL A 85 -13.47 -5.34 21.58
CA VAL A 85 -13.17 -4.14 22.38
C VAL A 85 -13.37 -2.89 21.52
N VAL A 86 -14.42 -2.16 21.86
CA VAL A 86 -14.79 -0.84 21.33
C VAL A 86 -13.66 0.16 21.63
N ARG A 87 -13.26 0.96 20.63
CA ARG A 87 -12.56 2.22 20.88
C ARG A 87 -13.27 3.36 20.16
N ASN A 88 -13.48 4.42 20.94
CA ASN A 88 -14.23 5.62 20.63
C ASN A 88 -13.51 6.43 19.54
N LEU A 89 -14.28 7.01 18.60
CA LEU A 89 -13.79 7.56 17.33
C LEU A 89 -13.48 9.07 17.37
N ASP A 90 -13.66 9.72 18.51
CA ASP A 90 -13.73 11.20 18.56
C ASP A 90 -12.37 11.91 18.70
N ASP A 91 -11.26 11.19 18.92
CA ASP A 91 -9.91 11.79 19.06
C ASP A 91 -9.09 11.79 17.75
N VAL A 92 -9.61 11.23 16.65
CA VAL A 92 -8.83 10.96 15.43
C VAL A 92 -8.86 12.13 14.43
N ASP A 93 -9.87 13.00 14.50
CA ASP A 93 -10.08 14.06 13.49
C ASP A 93 -9.15 15.28 13.68
N VAL A 94 -8.63 15.52 14.88
CA VAL A 94 -7.80 16.72 15.18
C VAL A 94 -6.35 16.55 14.70
N GLU A 95 -5.84 15.33 14.66
CA GLU A 95 -4.48 15.03 14.18
C GLU A 95 -4.40 14.94 12.64
N TRP A 96 -5.49 14.55 11.96
CA TRP A 96 -5.55 14.46 10.49
C TRP A 96 -5.38 15.84 9.81
N GLY A 97 -5.90 16.91 10.43
CA GLY A 97 -5.80 18.28 9.91
C GLY A 97 -4.40 18.91 9.95
N ARG A 98 -3.44 18.35 10.69
CA ARG A 98 -2.05 18.87 10.74
C ARG A 98 -1.09 18.18 9.77
N PHE A 99 -1.47 17.03 9.22
CA PHE A 99 -0.60 16.24 8.34
C PHE A 99 -0.64 16.71 6.86
N GLU A 100 -1.52 17.66 6.53
CA GLU A 100 -1.84 18.17 5.19
C GLU A 100 -0.73 19.03 4.55
N SER A 101 0.49 19.04 5.07
CA SER A 101 1.56 19.85 4.51
C SER A 101 2.91 19.15 4.61
N ARG A 102 3.21 18.31 3.60
CA ARG A 102 4.52 18.15 2.92
C ARG A 102 4.66 16.74 2.33
N CYS A 103 4.58 16.61 1.00
CA CYS A 103 5.47 15.84 0.10
C CYS A 103 4.80 15.58 -1.27
N ASP A 104 5.59 15.33 -2.32
CA ASP A 104 5.18 14.86 -3.66
C ASP A 104 4.17 13.69 -3.70
N GLY A 105 3.97 12.98 -2.58
CA GLY A 105 2.94 11.96 -2.43
C GLY A 105 1.53 12.50 -2.65
N ASP A 106 1.25 13.73 -2.21
CA ASP A 106 -0.08 14.34 -2.31
C ASP A 106 -0.45 14.57 -3.78
N ARG A 107 0.51 15.04 -4.59
CA ARG A 107 0.30 15.22 -6.03
C ARG A 107 0.07 13.91 -6.77
N ARG A 108 0.82 12.85 -6.44
CA ARG A 108 0.61 11.52 -7.06
C ARG A 108 -0.74 10.92 -6.68
N VAL A 109 -1.19 11.12 -5.44
CA VAL A 109 -2.51 10.66 -4.98
C VAL A 109 -3.63 11.44 -5.67
N GLU A 110 -3.51 12.77 -5.73
CA GLU A 110 -4.44 13.64 -6.46
C GLU A 110 -4.54 13.25 -7.95
N LEU A 111 -3.40 13.01 -8.60
CA LEU A 111 -3.35 12.54 -9.98
C LEU A 111 -3.95 11.15 -10.15
N LEU A 112 -3.71 10.24 -9.21
CA LEU A 112 -4.29 8.90 -9.23
C LEU A 112 -5.82 8.95 -9.12
N GLN A 113 -6.38 9.80 -8.25
CA GLN A 113 -7.82 10.02 -8.13
C GLN A 113 -8.40 10.50 -9.46
N ARG A 114 -7.79 11.52 -10.08
CA ARG A 114 -8.20 12.00 -11.42
C ARG A 114 -8.08 10.93 -12.50
N CYS A 115 -7.01 10.11 -12.47
CA CYS A 115 -6.83 9.02 -13.42
C CYS A 115 -7.85 7.87 -13.20
N LEU A 116 -8.30 7.62 -11.98
CA LEU A 116 -9.35 6.64 -11.68
C LEU A 116 -10.69 7.03 -12.30
N GLU A 117 -10.97 8.32 -12.43
CA GLU A 117 -12.17 8.83 -13.12
C GLU A 117 -12.14 8.53 -14.62
N THR A 118 -10.94 8.41 -15.23
CA THR A 118 -10.80 8.08 -16.66
C THR A 118 -11.00 6.60 -16.99
N LEU A 119 -11.00 5.71 -15.99
CA LEU A 119 -11.27 4.30 -16.21
C LEU A 119 -12.77 4.07 -16.44
N GLY A 120 -13.11 3.10 -17.29
CA GLY A 120 -14.48 2.62 -17.39
C GLY A 120 -14.96 1.99 -16.09
N ASP A 121 -16.26 2.09 -15.80
CA ASP A 121 -16.86 1.75 -14.50
C ASP A 121 -16.52 0.32 -14.05
N ARG A 122 -16.61 -0.66 -14.97
CA ARG A 122 -16.29 -2.06 -14.66
C ARG A 122 -14.86 -2.25 -14.16
N ALA A 123 -13.90 -1.49 -14.69
CA ALA A 123 -12.50 -1.55 -14.23
C ALA A 123 -12.33 -0.88 -12.86
N ARG A 124 -13.02 0.25 -12.64
CA ARG A 124 -13.03 0.97 -11.36
C ARG A 124 -13.65 0.11 -10.25
N ASP A 125 -14.76 -0.55 -10.54
CA ASP A 125 -15.44 -1.46 -9.61
C ASP A 125 -14.59 -2.68 -9.27
N ALA A 126 -13.95 -3.30 -10.27
CA ALA A 126 -13.03 -4.41 -10.03
C ALA A 126 -11.86 -4.01 -9.14
N LEU A 127 -11.31 -2.80 -9.33
CA LEU A 127 -10.27 -2.25 -8.47
C LEU A 127 -10.79 -1.96 -7.06
N ALA A 128 -11.97 -1.36 -6.91
CA ALA A 128 -12.59 -1.13 -5.61
C ALA A 128 -12.79 -2.45 -4.85
N MET A 129 -13.42 -3.44 -5.47
CA MET A 129 -13.61 -4.76 -4.87
C MET A 129 -12.28 -5.42 -4.48
N ARG A 130 -11.23 -5.25 -5.32
CA ARG A 130 -9.93 -5.87 -5.04
C ARG A 130 -9.15 -5.18 -3.93
N TYR A 131 -9.20 -3.85 -3.87
CA TYR A 131 -8.30 -3.04 -3.04
C TYR A 131 -8.98 -2.45 -1.81
N ARG A 132 -10.28 -2.11 -1.90
CA ARG A 132 -11.10 -1.62 -0.79
C ARG A 132 -11.78 -2.77 -0.05
N ASP A 133 -12.40 -3.69 -0.80
CA ASP A 133 -13.21 -4.76 -0.20
C ASP A 133 -12.40 -6.07 0.02
N ASP A 134 -11.14 -6.08 -0.41
CA ASP A 134 -10.17 -7.20 -0.34
C ASP A 134 -10.69 -8.53 -0.92
N LEU A 135 -11.61 -8.48 -1.89
CA LEU A 135 -12.16 -9.66 -2.52
C LEU A 135 -11.13 -10.43 -3.34
N SER A 136 -11.28 -11.75 -3.38
CA SER A 136 -10.47 -12.60 -4.26
C SER A 136 -10.89 -12.39 -5.72
N ARG A 137 -10.02 -12.75 -6.66
CA ARG A 137 -10.40 -12.68 -8.09
C ARG A 137 -11.60 -13.56 -8.42
N ALA A 138 -11.77 -14.68 -7.72
CA ALA A 138 -12.92 -15.56 -7.87
C ALA A 138 -14.22 -14.90 -7.39
N ASP A 139 -14.19 -14.20 -6.25
CA ASP A 139 -15.36 -13.46 -5.73
C ASP A 139 -15.72 -12.28 -6.63
N ILE A 140 -14.71 -11.57 -7.15
CA ILE A 140 -14.91 -10.49 -8.12
C ILE A 140 -15.49 -11.05 -9.42
N ALA A 141 -14.99 -12.20 -9.87
CA ALA A 141 -15.49 -12.89 -11.06
C ALA A 141 -16.96 -13.26 -10.92
N ALA A 142 -17.36 -13.78 -9.76
CA ALA A 142 -18.76 -14.06 -9.45
C ALA A 142 -19.62 -12.78 -9.42
N LYS A 143 -19.15 -11.71 -8.77
CA LYS A 143 -19.89 -10.44 -8.67
C LYS A 143 -20.05 -9.70 -10.00
N LEU A 144 -19.03 -9.78 -10.86
CA LEU A 144 -19.03 -9.10 -12.15
C LEU A 144 -19.53 -10.00 -13.29
N ASP A 145 -19.98 -11.22 -13.02
CA ASP A 145 -20.34 -12.22 -14.03
C ASP A 145 -19.23 -12.38 -15.10
N MET A 146 -18.03 -12.70 -14.63
CA MET A 146 -16.81 -12.87 -15.43
C MET A 146 -16.12 -14.18 -15.09
N LYS A 147 -15.19 -14.61 -15.96
CA LYS A 147 -14.22 -15.67 -15.62
C LYS A 147 -13.04 -15.07 -14.83
N ASP A 148 -12.40 -15.86 -13.96
CA ASP A 148 -11.20 -15.42 -13.19
C ASP A 148 -10.09 -14.85 -14.09
N ALA A 149 -9.84 -15.48 -15.25
CA ALA A 149 -8.89 -15.00 -16.26
C ALA A 149 -9.28 -13.62 -16.83
N GLY A 150 -10.58 -13.37 -16.99
CA GLY A 150 -11.11 -12.07 -17.41
C GLY A 150 -10.89 -10.99 -16.35
N VAL A 151 -11.15 -11.30 -15.08
CA VAL A 151 -10.88 -10.39 -13.95
C VAL A 151 -9.40 -10.07 -13.80
N ARG A 152 -8.53 -11.08 -13.94
CA ARG A 152 -7.07 -10.87 -13.96
C ARG A 152 -6.68 -9.87 -15.04
N THR A 153 -7.15 -10.08 -16.27
CA THR A 153 -6.84 -9.22 -17.43
C THR A 153 -7.38 -7.81 -17.23
N LEU A 154 -8.59 -7.68 -16.68
CA LEU A 154 -9.21 -6.40 -16.38
C LEU A 154 -8.39 -5.60 -15.35
N LEU A 155 -7.99 -6.24 -14.25
CA LEU A 155 -7.16 -5.61 -13.21
C LEU A 155 -5.76 -5.25 -13.72
N ASP A 156 -5.15 -6.10 -14.55
CA ASP A 156 -3.84 -5.81 -15.15
C ASP A 156 -3.91 -4.59 -16.07
N ARG A 157 -4.90 -4.53 -16.97
CA ARG A 157 -5.11 -3.39 -17.87
C ARG A 157 -5.41 -2.10 -17.11
N ALA A 158 -6.29 -2.17 -16.10
CA ALA A 158 -6.65 -1.02 -15.28
C ALA A 158 -5.42 -0.44 -14.55
N ARG A 159 -4.56 -1.31 -13.99
CA ARG A 159 -3.32 -0.87 -13.34
C ARG A 159 -2.33 -0.23 -14.30
N THR A 160 -2.19 -0.79 -15.50
CA THR A 160 -1.31 -0.21 -16.53
C THR A 160 -1.82 1.16 -16.97
N ALA A 161 -3.11 1.29 -17.27
CA ALA A 161 -3.72 2.57 -17.65
C ALA A 161 -3.56 3.65 -16.57
N LEU A 162 -3.74 3.30 -15.29
CA LEU A 162 -3.53 4.23 -14.19
C LEU A 162 -2.07 4.66 -14.07
N ARG A 163 -1.12 3.72 -14.23
CA ARG A 163 0.31 4.03 -14.19
C ARG A 163 0.67 5.03 -15.29
N GLU A 164 0.29 4.73 -16.53
CA GLU A 164 0.59 5.57 -17.70
C GLU A 164 -0.05 6.96 -17.58
N CYS A 165 -1.30 7.03 -17.10
CA CYS A 165 -1.99 8.29 -16.86
C CYS A 165 -1.26 9.17 -15.83
N VAL A 166 -0.89 8.59 -14.68
CA VAL A 166 -0.17 9.32 -13.63
C VAL A 166 1.22 9.72 -14.09
N GLU A 167 1.97 8.83 -14.75
CA GLU A 167 3.31 9.14 -15.27
C GLU A 167 3.30 10.27 -16.31
N ARG A 168 2.30 10.29 -17.20
CA ARG A 168 2.12 11.37 -18.17
C ARG A 168 1.83 12.71 -17.49
N LYS A 169 0.92 12.73 -16.52
CA LYS A 169 0.55 13.95 -15.79
C LYS A 169 1.64 14.44 -14.84
N LEU A 170 2.50 13.56 -14.34
CA LEU A 170 3.69 13.93 -13.58
C LEU A 170 4.76 14.61 -14.46
N LYS A 171 4.86 14.23 -15.74
CA LYS A 171 5.82 14.83 -16.69
C LYS A 171 5.36 16.18 -17.25
N GLY A 172 4.23 16.72 -16.80
CA GLY A 172 3.73 18.04 -17.23
C GLY A 172 3.21 18.09 -18.67
N HIS A 173 2.92 16.94 -19.28
CA HIS A 173 2.20 16.87 -20.55
C HIS A 173 0.68 16.92 -20.29
N ASP A 174 0.18 18.10 -19.96
CA ASP A 174 -1.24 18.48 -20.06
C ASP A 174 -1.35 19.76 -20.89
#